data_AF-Q6CP83-F1
#
_entry.id   AF-Q6CP83-F1
#
_cell.length_a   1.000
_cell.length_b   1.000
_cell.length_c   1.000
_cell.angle_alpha   90.00
_cell.angle_beta   90.00
_cell.angle_gamma   90.00
#
_symmetry.space_group_name_H-M   'P 1'
#
loop_
_entity.id
_entity.type
_entity.pdbx_description
1 polymer ?
#
loop_
_entity_poly.entity_id
_entity_poly.type
_entity_poly.pdbx_seq_one_letter_code
_entity_poly.pdbx_strand_id
1 'polypeptide(L)'
;MATSHEDGSATHPNYYYYVDPSLPVYESQQPNPVDDLITIYGLEEVARQVARTNADGTKAVKLRKSYKNQIQDLSGRFITIPSRENGKGGEISDVIFQNNPDMMNQAKLVEGMSEEEYRDAMMKRDTGLFEPPQMDWDMCSTVIGQLMKSHPSEFKNSGFDVDDLAFDLNGTGTKTKKRKYKSNGSSMASPNTELQPDDMKRRRLE
;
A
#
# COMPACT_ATOMS: atom_id res chain seq x y z
N MET A 1 41.27 0.82 72.33
CA MET A 1 40.05 0.68 71.51
C MET A 1 40.47 0.85 70.05
N ALA A 2 40.73 -0.25 69.36
CA ALA A 2 41.20 -0.23 67.97
C ALA A 2 40.25 -1.08 67.14
N THR A 3 39.60 -0.42 66.19
CA THR A 3 38.61 -0.94 65.24
C THR A 3 39.30 -1.84 64.21
N SER A 4 38.92 -3.11 64.16
CA SER A 4 39.32 -4.06 63.13
C SER A 4 38.56 -3.76 61.84
N HIS A 5 39.30 -3.33 60.81
CA HIS A 5 38.82 -3.19 59.44
C HIS A 5 38.38 -4.57 58.90
N GLU A 6 37.12 -4.65 58.49
CA GLU A 6 36.61 -5.76 57.68
C GLU A 6 37.20 -5.62 56.27
N ASP A 7 38.25 -6.39 55.97
CA ASP A 7 38.67 -6.64 54.60
C ASP A 7 37.63 -7.57 53.95
N GLY A 8 36.61 -6.95 53.35
CA GLY A 8 35.70 -7.60 52.43
C GLY A 8 36.46 -8.07 51.20
N SER A 9 37.10 -9.24 51.28
CA SER A 9 37.70 -9.90 50.14
C SER A 9 36.59 -10.27 49.16
N ALA A 10 36.35 -9.40 48.18
CA ALA A 10 35.56 -9.72 47.01
C ALA A 10 36.30 -10.85 46.26
N THR A 11 35.95 -12.09 46.58
CA THR A 11 36.42 -13.28 45.89
C THR A 11 35.87 -13.24 44.46
N HIS A 12 36.68 -12.72 43.55
CA HIS A 12 36.38 -12.81 42.13
C HIS A 12 36.20 -14.29 41.75
N PRO A 13 35.12 -14.66 41.06
CA PRO A 13 34.92 -16.05 40.66
C PRO A 13 36.09 -16.51 39.78
N ASN A 14 36.59 -17.72 40.06
CA ASN A 14 37.83 -18.27 39.53
C ASN A 14 37.69 -18.78 38.07
N TYR A 15 37.14 -17.95 37.18
CA TYR A 15 36.96 -18.27 35.76
C TYR A 15 37.59 -17.14 34.92
N TYR A 16 38.50 -17.52 34.00
CA TYR A 16 39.31 -16.59 33.20
C TYR A 16 38.54 -15.89 32.06
N TYR A 17 37.29 -16.31 31.82
CA TYR A 17 36.42 -15.79 30.76
C TYR A 17 35.08 -15.36 31.36
N TYR A 18 34.39 -14.43 30.70
CA TYR A 18 33.05 -13.91 31.06
C TYR A 18 31.90 -14.93 30.95
N VAL A 19 32.19 -16.23 31.08
CA VAL A 19 31.19 -17.30 31.06
C VAL A 19 30.98 -17.73 32.51
N ASP A 20 29.87 -17.28 33.09
CA ASP A 20 29.45 -17.71 34.42
C ASP A 20 28.70 -19.04 34.32
N PRO A 21 29.25 -20.16 34.87
CA PRO A 21 28.62 -21.47 34.80
C PRO A 21 27.36 -21.58 35.67
N SER A 22 27.05 -20.58 36.50
CA SER A 22 25.82 -20.54 37.30
C SER A 22 24.63 -19.92 36.57
N LEU A 23 24.87 -19.24 35.43
CA LEU A 23 23.80 -18.71 34.60
C LEU A 23 23.06 -19.84 33.87
N PRO A 24 21.75 -19.69 33.61
CA PRO A 24 21.01 -20.65 32.80
C PRO A 24 21.63 -20.78 31.42
N VAL A 25 21.72 -22.03 30.94
CA VAL A 25 22.21 -22.33 29.59
C VAL A 25 21.34 -21.59 28.59
N TYR A 26 21.96 -20.89 27.64
CA TYR A 26 21.25 -20.20 26.57
C TYR A 26 20.51 -21.23 25.71
N GLU A 27 19.18 -21.22 25.76
CA GLU A 27 18.34 -22.03 24.88
C GLU A 27 18.32 -21.41 23.49
N SER A 28 18.45 -22.26 22.46
CA SER A 28 18.28 -21.84 21.08
C SER A 28 16.90 -21.22 20.88
N GLN A 29 16.83 -20.13 20.11
CA GLN A 29 15.55 -19.50 19.76
C GLN A 29 14.61 -20.53 19.10
N GLN A 30 13.36 -20.55 19.55
CA GLN A 30 12.31 -21.42 19.00
C GLN A 30 11.27 -20.59 18.23
N PRO A 31 10.89 -21.00 17.00
CA PRO A 31 11.46 -22.15 16.27
C PRO A 31 12.88 -21.87 15.77
N ASN A 32 13.68 -22.93 15.69
CA ASN A 32 15.04 -22.84 15.20
C ASN A 32 15.03 -22.68 13.66
N PRO A 33 15.72 -21.70 13.07
CA PRO A 33 15.78 -21.53 11.61
C PRO A 33 16.49 -22.69 10.87
N VAL A 34 17.16 -23.59 11.60
CA VAL A 34 17.72 -24.83 11.06
C VAL A 34 16.63 -25.85 10.72
N ASP A 35 15.48 -25.77 11.40
CA ASP A 35 14.34 -26.64 11.13
C ASP A 35 13.54 -26.12 9.91
N ASP A 36 12.80 -27.01 9.25
CA ASP A 36 11.90 -26.62 8.16
C ASP A 36 10.69 -25.84 8.70
N LEU A 37 10.85 -24.51 8.71
CA LEU A 37 9.82 -23.58 9.16
C LEU A 37 8.55 -23.66 8.31
N ILE A 38 8.63 -24.02 7.02
CA ILE A 38 7.44 -24.14 6.17
C ILE A 38 6.54 -25.25 6.70
N THR A 39 7.13 -26.38 7.10
CA THR A 39 6.42 -27.51 7.70
C THR A 39 5.96 -27.21 9.13
N ILE A 40 6.82 -26.62 9.98
CA ILE A 40 6.47 -26.27 11.37
C ILE A 40 5.26 -25.33 11.43
N TYR A 41 5.18 -24.35 10.54
CA TYR A 41 4.06 -23.41 10.48
C TYR A 41 2.89 -23.87 9.60
N GLY A 42 2.95 -25.09 9.05
CA GLY A 42 1.87 -25.63 8.19
C GLY A 42 1.66 -24.86 6.88
N LEU A 43 2.69 -24.20 6.37
CA LEU A 43 2.64 -23.37 5.16
C LEU A 43 2.85 -24.16 3.86
N GLU A 44 3.02 -25.49 3.94
CA GLU A 44 3.36 -26.34 2.79
C GLU A 44 2.31 -26.28 1.68
N GLU A 45 1.01 -26.28 2.03
CA GLU A 45 -0.06 -26.21 1.04
C GLU A 45 -0.05 -24.88 0.29
N VAL A 46 0.05 -23.77 1.03
CA VAL A 46 0.13 -22.43 0.44
C VAL A 46 1.38 -22.31 -0.42
N ALA A 47 2.52 -22.75 0.10
CA ALA A 47 3.79 -22.74 -0.63
C ALA A 47 3.68 -23.50 -1.95
N ARG A 48 3.02 -24.67 -1.98
CA ARG A 48 2.78 -25.45 -3.19
C ARG A 48 1.86 -24.75 -4.19
N GLN A 49 0.82 -24.05 -3.72
CA GLN A 49 -0.12 -23.33 -4.58
C GLN A 49 0.50 -22.08 -5.23
N VAL A 50 1.40 -21.39 -4.52
CA VAL A 50 2.02 -20.14 -5.01
C VAL A 50 3.47 -20.28 -5.48
N ALA A 51 4.04 -21.49 -5.42
CA ALA A 51 5.39 -21.77 -5.87
C ALA A 51 5.60 -21.33 -7.33
N ARG A 52 6.82 -20.95 -7.68
CA ARG A 52 7.19 -20.60 -9.07
C ARG A 52 7.31 -21.83 -9.98
N THR A 53 7.44 -23.01 -9.37
CA THR A 53 7.65 -24.28 -10.04
C THR A 53 6.70 -25.30 -9.43
N ASN A 54 6.10 -26.13 -10.28
CA ASN A 54 5.33 -27.29 -9.87
C ASN A 54 6.28 -28.37 -9.31
N ALA A 55 5.73 -29.39 -8.64
CA ALA A 55 6.50 -30.51 -8.11
C ALA A 55 7.22 -31.35 -9.21
N ASP A 56 6.75 -31.27 -10.46
CA ASP A 56 7.37 -31.89 -11.63
C ASP A 56 8.53 -31.06 -12.23
N GLY A 57 8.84 -29.89 -11.66
CA GLY A 57 9.88 -28.97 -12.13
C GLY A 57 9.45 -28.03 -13.26
N THR A 58 8.23 -28.14 -13.77
CA THR A 58 7.69 -27.20 -14.76
C THR A 58 7.40 -25.84 -14.13
N LYS A 59 7.36 -24.77 -14.93
CA LYS A 59 6.97 -23.44 -14.43
C LYS A 59 5.52 -23.50 -13.97
N ALA A 60 5.28 -23.11 -12.73
CA ALA A 60 3.94 -23.03 -12.16
C ALA A 60 3.11 -21.94 -12.83
N VAL A 61 1.85 -21.83 -12.39
CA VAL A 61 0.81 -20.95 -12.94
C VAL A 61 1.34 -19.56 -13.28
N LYS A 62 1.11 -19.14 -14.52
CA LYS A 62 1.46 -17.79 -14.99
C LYS A 62 0.52 -16.75 -14.37
N LEU A 63 0.91 -16.21 -13.21
CA LEU A 63 0.19 -15.14 -12.55
C LEU A 63 0.40 -13.80 -13.28
N ARG A 64 -0.67 -13.00 -13.38
CA ARG A 64 -0.59 -11.60 -13.83
C ARG A 64 -0.26 -10.72 -12.62
N LYS A 65 0.47 -9.62 -12.85
CA LYS A 65 0.73 -8.60 -11.80
C LYS A 65 -0.55 -7.96 -11.26
N SER A 66 -1.60 -7.90 -12.09
CA SER A 66 -2.94 -7.40 -11.75
C SER A 66 -3.87 -8.54 -11.36
N TYR A 67 -4.93 -8.25 -10.60
CA TYR A 67 -6.01 -9.21 -10.29
C TYR A 67 -6.93 -9.55 -11.48
N LYS A 68 -6.46 -9.37 -12.72
CA LYS A 68 -7.23 -9.63 -13.95
C LYS A 68 -7.75 -11.06 -14.03
N ASN A 69 -7.02 -12.02 -13.49
CA ASN A 69 -7.45 -13.41 -13.53
C ASN A 69 -8.69 -13.64 -12.63
N GLN A 70 -8.85 -12.87 -11.56
CA GLN A 70 -9.98 -12.93 -10.63
C GLN A 70 -11.26 -12.25 -11.14
N ILE A 71 -11.16 -11.41 -12.18
CA ILE A 71 -12.29 -10.70 -12.80
C ILE A 71 -12.49 -11.10 -14.26
N GLN A 72 -11.77 -12.11 -14.73
CA GLN A 72 -11.84 -12.53 -16.13
C GLN A 72 -13.18 -13.22 -16.45
N ASP A 73 -13.80 -13.82 -15.45
CA ASP A 73 -15.12 -14.43 -15.45
C ASP A 73 -16.27 -13.39 -15.42
N LEU A 74 -16.00 -12.16 -14.96
CA LEU A 74 -16.97 -11.07 -15.00
C LEU A 74 -17.16 -10.55 -16.42
N SER A 75 -18.43 -10.35 -16.82
CA SER A 75 -18.75 -9.75 -18.11
C SER A 75 -18.35 -8.26 -18.13
N GLY A 76 -17.46 -7.87 -19.03
CA GLY A 76 -17.08 -6.46 -19.20
C GLY A 76 -15.70 -6.29 -19.83
N ARG A 77 -15.43 -5.11 -20.39
CA ARG A 77 -14.09 -4.74 -20.86
C ARG A 77 -13.37 -3.91 -19.81
N PHE A 78 -12.64 -4.58 -18.91
CA PHE A 78 -11.77 -3.94 -17.93
C PHE A 78 -10.42 -3.57 -18.57
N ILE A 79 -10.35 -2.37 -19.16
CA ILE A 79 -9.13 -1.86 -19.83
C ILE A 79 -8.06 -1.50 -18.81
N THR A 80 -8.45 -0.78 -17.76
CA THR A 80 -7.56 -0.39 -16.67
C THR A 80 -7.99 -1.11 -15.41
N ILE A 81 -7.13 -1.98 -14.89
CA ILE A 81 -7.37 -2.66 -13.62
C ILE A 81 -6.68 -1.82 -12.54
N PRO A 82 -7.44 -1.34 -11.54
CA PRO A 82 -6.87 -0.64 -10.40
C PRO A 82 -5.65 -1.36 -9.83
N SER A 83 -4.59 -0.62 -9.58
CA SER A 83 -3.37 -1.08 -8.94
C SER A 83 -2.83 0.04 -8.05
N ARG A 84 -2.01 -0.31 -7.07
CA ARG A 84 -1.41 0.66 -6.15
C ARG A 84 -0.71 1.81 -6.89
N GLU A 85 -0.10 1.53 -8.04
CA GLU A 85 0.64 2.52 -8.84
C GLU A 85 -0.27 3.40 -9.70
N ASN A 86 -1.44 2.90 -10.09
CA ASN A 86 -2.32 3.65 -10.99
C ASN A 86 -3.41 4.46 -10.26
N GLY A 87 -3.59 4.26 -8.95
CA GLY A 87 -4.54 5.04 -8.13
C GLY A 87 -6.01 4.92 -8.58
N LYS A 88 -6.34 4.01 -9.50
CA LYS A 88 -7.64 4.01 -10.19
C LYS A 88 -8.71 3.16 -9.50
N GLY A 89 -8.69 3.05 -8.17
CA GLY A 89 -9.57 2.12 -7.43
C GLY A 89 -11.01 2.57 -7.22
N GLY A 90 -11.42 3.70 -7.79
CA GLY A 90 -12.76 4.27 -7.56
C GLY A 90 -13.03 4.47 -6.07
N GLU A 91 -14.29 4.39 -5.65
CA GLU A 91 -14.70 4.57 -4.25
C GLU A 91 -14.10 3.53 -3.28
N ILE A 92 -13.58 2.42 -3.80
CA ILE A 92 -12.99 1.35 -2.99
C ILE A 92 -11.45 1.49 -2.91
N SER A 93 -10.83 2.45 -3.63
CA SER A 93 -9.38 2.66 -3.55
C SER A 93 -8.93 2.94 -2.14
N ASP A 94 -9.73 3.70 -1.39
CA ASP A 94 -9.34 4.21 -0.07
C ASP A 94 -9.47 3.12 1.00
N VAL A 95 -10.34 2.14 0.75
CA VAL A 95 -10.52 0.95 1.57
C VAL A 95 -9.44 -0.09 1.28
N ILE A 96 -9.12 -0.33 0.00
CA ILE A 96 -8.17 -1.36 -0.44
C ILE A 96 -6.71 -0.90 -0.30
N PHE A 97 -6.43 0.35 -0.64
CA PHE A 97 -5.10 0.94 -0.59
C PHE A 97 -5.07 1.95 0.56
N GLN A 98 -4.97 1.44 1.78
CA GLN A 98 -4.90 2.19 3.06
C GLN A 98 -3.62 3.05 3.20
N ASN A 99 -3.20 3.78 2.17
CA ASN A 99 -1.92 4.50 2.12
C ASN A 99 -2.04 6.01 1.94
N ASN A 100 -3.25 6.56 1.84
CA ASN A 100 -3.44 8.01 1.84
C ASN A 100 -4.03 8.45 3.18
N PRO A 101 -3.21 8.94 4.14
CA PRO A 101 -3.72 9.54 5.36
C PRO A 101 -4.67 10.71 5.07
N ASP A 102 -4.54 11.38 3.91
CA ASP A 102 -5.35 12.53 3.52
C ASP A 102 -6.80 12.22 3.09
N MET A 103 -7.12 10.96 2.76
CA MET A 103 -8.47 10.58 2.27
C MET A 103 -9.32 9.88 3.33
N MET A 104 -8.74 9.53 4.49
CA MET A 104 -9.53 9.08 5.63
C MET A 104 -10.01 10.29 6.42
N ASN A 105 -11.21 10.20 7.01
CA ASN A 105 -11.63 11.11 8.07
C ASN A 105 -10.61 10.99 9.22
N GLN A 106 -9.56 11.81 9.18
CA GLN A 106 -8.60 11.89 10.26
C GLN A 106 -9.36 12.42 11.47
N ALA A 107 -9.57 11.57 12.47
CA ALA A 107 -9.84 12.05 13.81
C ALA A 107 -8.59 12.86 14.23
N LYS A 108 -8.62 14.17 13.96
CA LYS A 108 -7.60 15.08 14.42
C LYS A 108 -7.85 15.28 15.91
N LEU A 109 -6.77 15.19 16.69
CA LEU A 109 -6.82 15.54 18.09
C LEU A 109 -7.06 17.06 18.15
N VAL A 110 -8.30 17.46 18.42
CA VAL A 110 -8.68 18.86 18.54
C VAL A 110 -8.31 19.33 19.95
N GLU A 111 -7.74 20.53 20.07
CA GLU A 111 -7.36 21.11 21.35
C GLU A 111 -8.60 21.24 22.25
N GLY A 112 -8.64 20.47 23.35
CA GLY A 112 -9.77 20.35 24.27
C GLY A 112 -10.50 19.01 24.28
N MET A 113 -10.18 18.07 23.38
CA MET A 113 -10.75 16.72 23.37
C MET A 113 -10.10 15.83 24.45
N SER A 114 -10.92 15.16 25.26
CA SER A 114 -10.44 14.16 26.23
C SER A 114 -9.90 12.90 25.53
N GLU A 115 -9.03 12.14 26.19
CA GLU A 115 -8.47 10.90 25.62
C GLU A 115 -9.58 9.87 25.29
N GLU A 116 -10.63 9.83 26.10
CA GLU A 116 -11.79 8.96 25.89
C GLU A 116 -12.59 9.37 24.66
N GLU A 117 -12.86 10.67 24.47
CA GLU A 117 -13.53 11.18 23.26
C GLU A 117 -12.71 10.92 21.99
N TYR A 118 -11.37 10.99 22.09
CA TYR A 118 -10.50 10.65 20.97
C TYR A 118 -10.59 9.16 20.59
N ARG A 119 -10.62 8.27 21.60
CA ARG A 119 -10.80 6.83 21.36
C ARG A 119 -12.16 6.52 20.75
N ASP A 120 -13.22 7.16 21.25
CA ASP A 120 -14.58 7.01 20.70
C ASP A 120 -14.67 7.53 19.27
N ALA A 121 -14.02 8.65 18.96
CA ALA A 121 -13.97 9.18 17.60
C ALA A 121 -13.22 8.24 16.64
N MET A 122 -12.12 7.63 17.10
CA MET A 122 -11.38 6.63 16.33
C MET A 122 -12.21 5.35 16.11
N MET A 123 -12.92 4.87 17.13
CA MET A 123 -13.84 3.73 16.98
C MET A 123 -14.98 4.06 16.01
N LYS A 124 -15.59 5.25 16.12
CA LYS A 124 -16.67 5.69 15.20
C LYS A 124 -16.20 5.85 13.76
N ARG A 125 -14.96 6.29 13.55
CA ARG A 125 -14.34 6.33 12.22
C ARG A 125 -14.27 4.92 11.63
N ASP A 126 -13.80 3.97 12.43
CA ASP A 126 -13.63 2.58 12.01
C ASP A 126 -14.99 1.89 11.79
N THR A 127 -16.02 2.19 12.57
CA THR A 127 -17.39 1.69 12.33
C THR A 127 -18.03 2.34 11.11
N GLY A 128 -17.81 3.63 10.89
CA GLY A 128 -18.37 4.37 9.75
C GLY A 128 -17.90 3.87 8.38
N LEU A 129 -16.74 3.18 8.33
CA LEU A 129 -16.27 2.48 7.12
C LEU A 129 -17.17 1.29 6.73
N PHE A 130 -17.92 0.73 7.66
CA PHE A 130 -18.80 -0.43 7.45
C PHE A 130 -20.28 -0.08 7.58
N GLU A 131 -20.62 1.14 7.98
CA GLU A 131 -22.00 1.61 7.96
C GLU A 131 -22.45 1.80 6.51
N PRO A 132 -23.69 1.41 6.18
CA PRO A 132 -24.22 1.64 4.85
C PRO A 132 -24.20 3.14 4.56
N PRO A 133 -23.75 3.58 3.37
CA PRO A 133 -23.77 4.99 3.03
C PRO A 133 -25.20 5.51 3.18
N GLN A 134 -25.36 6.63 3.86
CA GLN A 134 -26.64 7.35 3.95
C GLN A 134 -26.94 7.94 2.56
N MET A 135 -27.44 7.08 1.66
CA MET A 135 -27.85 7.45 0.32
C MET A 135 -29.30 7.92 0.38
N ASP A 136 -29.52 9.19 0.08
CA ASP A 136 -30.86 9.73 -0.13
C ASP A 136 -31.35 9.32 -1.53
N TRP A 137 -32.13 8.24 -1.58
CA TRP A 137 -32.69 7.70 -2.81
C TRP A 137 -33.58 8.70 -3.56
N ASP A 138 -34.28 9.59 -2.85
CA ASP A 138 -35.16 10.60 -3.46
C ASP A 138 -34.33 11.68 -4.18
N MET A 139 -33.25 12.12 -3.54
CA MET A 139 -32.26 13.01 -4.17
C MET A 139 -31.64 12.35 -5.41
N CYS A 140 -31.19 11.10 -5.30
CA CYS A 140 -30.62 10.35 -6.42
C CYS A 140 -31.61 10.24 -7.59
N SER A 141 -32.88 9.93 -7.31
CA SER A 141 -33.92 9.82 -8.31
C SER A 141 -34.17 11.16 -9.03
N THR A 142 -34.11 12.27 -8.31
CA THR A 142 -34.30 13.62 -8.85
C THR A 142 -33.16 13.99 -9.79
N VAL A 143 -31.92 13.72 -9.41
CA VAL A 143 -30.72 13.97 -10.22
C VAL A 143 -30.70 13.09 -11.48
N ILE A 144 -31.00 11.79 -11.34
CA ILE A 144 -31.10 10.87 -12.49
C ILE A 144 -32.24 11.29 -13.42
N GLY A 145 -33.35 11.77 -12.88
CA GLY A 145 -34.48 12.30 -13.64
C GLY A 145 -34.13 13.54 -14.48
N GLN A 146 -33.14 14.34 -14.06
CA GLN A 146 -32.62 15.45 -14.85
C GLN A 146 -31.75 14.95 -16.02
N LEU A 147 -30.96 13.89 -15.82
CA LEU A 147 -30.12 13.29 -16.86
C LEU A 147 -30.94 12.79 -18.05
N MET A 148 -32.13 12.22 -17.80
CA MET A 148 -33.04 11.75 -18.85
C MET A 148 -33.65 12.90 -19.68
N LYS A 149 -33.70 14.11 -19.11
CA LYS A 149 -34.22 15.31 -19.77
C LYS A 149 -33.14 16.07 -20.53
N SER A 150 -31.87 15.87 -20.18
CA SER A 150 -30.75 16.55 -20.83
C SER A 150 -30.16 15.69 -21.95
N HIS A 151 -30.19 16.19 -23.19
CA HIS A 151 -29.41 15.55 -24.24
C HIS A 151 -27.94 15.94 -24.10
N PRO A 152 -26.97 14.99 -24.14
CA PRO A 152 -25.55 15.30 -24.00
C PRO A 152 -25.03 16.28 -25.07
N SER A 153 -25.75 16.40 -26.19
CA SER A 153 -25.50 17.37 -27.25
C SER A 153 -25.84 18.83 -26.87
N GLU A 154 -26.71 19.08 -25.88
CA GLU A 154 -27.09 20.44 -25.47
C GLU A 154 -25.95 21.15 -24.73
N PHE A 155 -25.18 20.43 -23.92
CA PHE A 155 -24.04 20.98 -23.19
C PHE A 155 -22.91 21.46 -24.10
N LYS A 156 -22.72 20.82 -25.26
CA LYS A 156 -21.75 21.26 -26.27
C LYS A 156 -22.09 22.62 -26.86
N ASN A 157 -23.37 22.96 -26.98
CA ASN A 157 -23.82 24.26 -27.49
C ASN A 157 -23.62 25.38 -26.46
N SER A 158 -23.53 25.03 -25.18
CA SER A 158 -23.25 25.94 -24.06
C SER A 158 -21.75 26.15 -23.80
N GLY A 159 -20.88 25.51 -24.58
CA GLY A 159 -19.44 25.55 -24.38
C GLY A 159 -18.93 24.73 -23.19
N PHE A 160 -19.73 23.78 -22.68
CA PHE A 160 -19.33 22.88 -21.61
C PHE A 160 -18.75 21.59 -22.19
N ASP A 161 -17.50 21.27 -21.87
CA ASP A 161 -16.86 20.01 -22.25
C ASP A 161 -16.89 19.01 -21.08
N VAL A 162 -16.82 17.72 -21.38
CA VAL A 162 -16.70 16.66 -20.34
C VAL A 162 -15.41 16.85 -19.54
N ASP A 163 -14.40 17.47 -20.16
CA ASP A 163 -13.14 17.87 -19.54
C ASP A 163 -13.30 19.01 -18.50
N ASP A 164 -14.46 19.70 -18.44
CA ASP A 164 -14.77 20.75 -17.46
C ASP A 164 -15.44 20.20 -16.17
N LEU A 165 -15.75 18.91 -16.12
CA LEU A 165 -16.20 18.27 -14.89
C LEU A 165 -15.08 18.26 -13.87
N ALA A 166 -15.36 18.79 -12.67
CA ALA A 166 -14.44 18.71 -11.54
C ALA A 166 -14.17 17.26 -11.09
N PHE A 167 -15.02 16.31 -11.50
CA PHE A 167 -14.93 14.89 -11.15
C PHE A 167 -14.58 14.04 -12.38
N ASP A 168 -13.38 13.45 -12.34
CA ASP A 168 -12.84 12.53 -13.35
C ASP A 168 -13.50 11.15 -13.22
N LEU A 169 -14.69 10.98 -13.81
CA LEU A 169 -15.44 9.72 -13.78
C LEU A 169 -14.77 8.58 -14.59
N ASN A 170 -13.79 8.90 -15.45
CA ASN A 170 -13.09 7.92 -16.28
C ASN A 170 -11.63 7.68 -15.84
N GLY A 171 -11.17 8.29 -14.75
CA GLY A 171 -9.79 8.15 -14.26
C GLY A 171 -8.75 8.55 -15.32
N THR A 172 -9.14 9.40 -16.27
CA THR A 172 -8.29 9.94 -17.32
C THR A 172 -8.07 11.41 -17.02
N GLY A 173 -7.39 11.66 -15.89
CA GLY A 173 -6.85 12.97 -15.50
C GLY A 173 -6.51 13.76 -16.76
N THR A 174 -7.35 14.77 -16.98
CA THR A 174 -7.44 15.50 -18.22
C THR A 174 -6.04 15.91 -18.65
N LYS A 175 -5.75 15.57 -19.90
CA LYS A 175 -4.57 15.93 -20.70
C LYS A 175 -3.80 17.03 -20.01
N THR A 176 -2.60 16.72 -19.52
CA THR A 176 -1.57 17.71 -19.29
C THR A 176 -1.41 18.49 -20.59
N LYS A 177 -2.15 19.61 -20.72
CA LYS A 177 -1.86 20.67 -21.66
C LYS A 177 -0.38 20.93 -21.41
N LYS A 178 0.46 20.51 -22.38
CA LYS A 178 1.86 20.89 -22.45
C LYS A 178 1.88 22.42 -22.39
N ARG A 179 1.98 22.98 -21.18
CA ARG A 179 2.25 24.39 -20.98
C ARG A 179 3.65 24.59 -21.53
N LYS A 180 3.70 25.12 -22.73
CA LYS A 180 4.91 25.52 -23.44
C LYS A 180 5.49 26.72 -22.67
N TYR A 181 6.20 26.47 -21.57
CA TYR A 181 6.99 27.49 -20.90
C TYR A 181 8.16 27.84 -21.81
N LYS A 182 7.98 28.89 -22.62
CA LYS A 182 9.08 29.69 -23.14
C LYS A 182 9.59 30.54 -21.98
N SER A 183 10.65 30.10 -21.30
CA SER A 183 11.49 30.98 -20.51
C SER A 183 12.89 30.96 -21.11
N ASN A 184 13.26 32.07 -21.75
CA ASN A 184 14.65 32.43 -22.01
C ASN A 184 15.32 32.67 -20.65
N GLY A 185 16.43 32.01 -20.37
CA GLY A 185 17.16 32.27 -19.12
C GLY A 185 18.18 31.20 -18.76
N SER A 186 19.33 31.25 -19.45
CA SER A 186 20.69 31.00 -18.95
C SER A 186 20.96 29.92 -17.87
N SER A 187 21.82 28.97 -18.28
CA SER A 187 22.96 28.39 -17.53
C SER A 187 22.70 27.60 -16.25
N MET A 188 22.85 26.27 -16.31
CA MET A 188 24.03 25.53 -15.80
C MET A 188 23.75 24.01 -15.81
N ALA A 189 24.60 23.26 -16.54
CA ALA A 189 24.96 21.84 -16.44
C ALA A 189 23.94 20.83 -15.84
N SER A 190 23.52 19.82 -16.60
CA SER A 190 24.10 18.46 -16.54
C SER A 190 23.70 17.63 -17.77
N PRO A 191 24.62 16.91 -18.44
CA PRO A 191 24.34 16.13 -19.62
C PRO A 191 23.97 14.68 -19.24
N ASN A 192 22.81 14.19 -19.69
CA ASN A 192 22.77 12.81 -20.16
C ASN A 192 21.70 12.62 -21.21
N THR A 193 22.21 12.44 -22.41
CA THR A 193 21.56 12.28 -23.69
C THR A 193 20.80 10.96 -23.75
N GLU A 194 19.51 11.05 -24.06
CA GLU A 194 18.79 10.22 -25.04
C GLU A 194 19.50 8.93 -25.49
N LEU A 195 19.23 7.82 -24.79
CA LEU A 195 19.54 6.48 -25.25
C LEU A 195 18.35 5.95 -26.07
N GLN A 196 18.60 5.81 -27.38
CA GLN A 196 17.69 5.17 -28.32
C GLN A 196 17.53 3.66 -28.04
N PRO A 197 16.43 3.02 -28.49
CA PRO A 197 16.02 1.69 -28.06
C PRO A 197 16.84 0.51 -28.62
N ASP A 198 17.92 0.74 -29.36
CA ASP A 198 18.72 -0.32 -29.99
C ASP A 198 19.93 -0.77 -29.17
N ASP A 199 20.18 -0.15 -28.01
CA ASP A 199 21.30 -0.52 -27.17
C ASP A 199 21.05 -1.82 -26.40
N MET A 200 21.38 -2.88 -27.13
CA MET A 200 22.30 -3.89 -26.65
C MET A 200 21.67 -4.93 -25.73
N LYS A 201 20.99 -5.85 -26.43
CA LYS A 201 20.93 -7.31 -26.27
C LYS A 201 22.25 -8.00 -25.82
N ARG A 202 23.03 -7.45 -24.88
CA ARG A 202 24.38 -7.95 -24.51
C ARG A 202 24.67 -8.11 -23.03
N ARG A 203 23.73 -7.93 -22.09
CA ARG A 203 23.95 -8.38 -20.71
C ARG A 203 23.52 -9.82 -20.50
N ARG A 204 24.38 -10.73 -20.99
CA ARG A 204 24.56 -12.07 -20.45
C ARG A 204 25.94 -12.04 -19.80
N LEU A 205 26.00 -11.96 -18.48
CA LEU A 205 27.19 -12.27 -17.71
C LEU A 205 26.84 -13.51 -16.90
N GLU A 206 27.69 -14.52 -17.10
CA GLU A 206 28.07 -15.63 -16.20
C GLU A 206 27.10 -16.06 -15.09
#